data_AF-A0A845X6Y4-F1
#
_entry.id   AF-A0A845X6Y4-F1
#
_cell.length_a   1.000
_cell.length_b   1.000
_cell.length_c   1.000
_cell.angle_alpha   90.00
_cell.angle_beta   90.00
_cell.angle_gamma   90.00
#
_symmetry.space_group_name_H-M   'P 1'
#
loop_
_entity.id
_entity.type
_entity.pdbx_description
1 polymer ?
#
loop_
_entity_poly.entity_id
_entity_poly.type
_entity_poly.pdbx_seq_one_letter_code
_entity_poly.pdbx_strand_id
1 'polypeptide(L)' 'MNTFIKATANKALCDFIVSQAEYQTLTRLIADPSLSEQDATLARRVLYGVRRGIVSLV' A
#
# COMPACT_ATOMS: atom_id res chain seq x y z
N MET A 1 8.46 -12.14 7.41
CA MET A 1 7.04 -11.83 7.09
C MET A 1 6.79 -10.41 7.59
N ASN A 2 6.59 -9.45 6.67
CA ASN A 2 6.66 -8.02 7.03
C ASN A 2 5.28 -7.54 7.52
N THR A 3 4.99 -7.78 8.81
CA THR A 3 3.68 -7.56 9.47
C THR A 3 3.11 -6.15 9.26
N PHE A 4 3.99 -5.16 9.07
CA PHE A 4 3.64 -3.76 8.82
C PHE A 4 2.88 -3.56 7.50
N ILE A 5 3.31 -4.19 6.40
CA ILE A 5 2.75 -3.96 5.06
C ILE A 5 1.31 -4.42 5.01
N LYS A 6 1.05 -5.61 5.55
CA LYS A 6 -0.27 -6.21 5.58
C LYS A 6 -1.24 -5.37 6.41
N ALA A 7 -0.81 -4.84 7.55
CA ALA A 7 -1.63 -3.98 8.40
C ALA A 7 -1.94 -2.64 7.71
N THR A 8 -0.92 -1.95 7.19
CA THR A 8 -1.08 -0.65 6.52
C THR A 8 -1.93 -0.75 5.25
N ALA A 9 -1.66 -1.73 4.38
CA ALA A 9 -2.42 -1.85 3.14
C ALA A 9 -3.84 -2.38 3.36
N ASN A 10 -4.09 -3.26 4.35
CA ASN A 10 -5.47 -3.61 4.70
C ASN A 10 -6.24 -2.43 5.28
N LYS A 11 -5.61 -1.64 6.17
CA LYS A 11 -6.21 -0.42 6.70
C LYS A 11 -6.55 0.55 5.57
N ALA A 12 -5.61 0.80 4.66
CA ALA A 12 -5.83 1.71 3.52
C ALA A 12 -6.94 1.26 2.56
N LEU A 13 -7.10 -0.06 2.38
CA LEU A 13 -8.17 -0.62 1.56
C LEU A 13 -9.54 -0.60 2.26
N CYS A 14 -9.59 -0.71 3.60
CA CYS A 14 -10.82 -0.64 4.37
C CYS A 14 -11.30 0.80 4.58
N ASP A 15 -10.40 1.69 4.98
CA ASP A 15 -10.71 3.08 5.32
C ASP A 15 -10.74 3.97 4.07
N PHE A 16 -10.33 3.45 2.91
CA PHE A 16 -10.14 4.19 1.66
C PHE A 16 -9.29 5.47 1.83
N ILE A 17 -8.39 5.46 2.81
CA ILE A 17 -7.52 6.56 3.16
C ILE A 17 -6.12 6.00 3.38
N VAL A 18 -5.10 6.66 2.82
CA VAL A 18 -3.70 6.34 3.08
C VAL A 18 -2.95 7.64 3.32
N SER A 19 -2.05 7.65 4.31
CA SER A 19 -1.22 8.84 4.55
C SER A 19 -0.12 8.98 3.49
N GLN A 20 0.37 10.19 3.29
CA GLN A 20 1.49 10.45 2.40
C GLN A 20 2.74 9.60 2.75
N ALA A 21 3.00 9.36 4.04
CA ALA A 21 4.13 8.54 4.50
C ALA A 21 3.93 7.04 4.18
N GLU A 22 2.73 6.52 4.37
CA GLU A 22 2.38 5.14 4.03
C GLU A 22 2.44 4.92 2.52
N TYR A 23 1.96 5.87 1.73
CA TYR A 23 2.03 5.83 0.27
C TYR A 23 3.48 5.76 -0.23
N GLN A 24 4.37 6.62 0.29
CA GLN A 24 5.79 6.57 -0.05
C GLN A 24 6.43 5.23 0.37
N THR A 25 6.06 4.71 1.53
CA THR A 25 6.56 3.44 2.05
C THR A 25 6.13 2.27 1.15
N LEU A 26 4.86 2.19 0.78
CA LEU A 26 4.34 1.18 -0.15
C LEU A 26 5.02 1.27 -1.52
N THR A 27 5.28 2.49 -2.01
CA THR A 27 5.97 2.72 -3.28
C THR A 27 7.41 2.22 -3.25
N ARG A 28 8.14 2.49 -2.17
CA ARG A 28 9.52 2.00 -1.97
C ARG A 28 9.56 0.48 -1.84
N LEU A 29 8.62 -0.09 -1.09
CA LEU A 29 8.56 -1.53 -0.85
C LEU A 29 8.25 -2.33 -2.13
N ILE A 30 7.43 -1.80 -3.03
CA ILE A 30 7.17 -2.46 -4.33
C ILE A 30 8.44 -2.60 -5.18
N ALA A 31 9.41 -1.71 -5.01
CA ALA A 31 10.68 -1.77 -5.70
C ALA A 31 11.66 -2.78 -5.05
N ASP A 32 11.35 -3.30 -3.87
CA ASP A 32 12.18 -4.27 -3.16
C ASP A 32 11.96 -5.69 -3.72
N PRO A 33 12.98 -6.34 -4.32
CA PRO A 33 12.85 -7.69 -4.87
C PRO A 33 12.67 -8.77 -3.80
N SER A 34 12.92 -8.47 -2.52
CA SER A 34 12.70 -9.38 -1.40
C SER A 34 11.25 -9.39 -0.90
N LEU A 35 10.39 -8.51 -1.46
CA LEU A 35 9.00 -8.41 -1.07
C LEU A 35 8.21 -9.65 -1.52
N SER A 36 7.39 -10.19 -0.61
CA SER A 36 6.48 -11.28 -0.95
C SER A 36 5.48 -10.85 -2.03
N GLU A 37 5.16 -11.75 -2.96
CA GLU A 37 4.23 -11.50 -4.06
C GLU A 37 2.83 -11.06 -3.57
N GLN A 38 2.40 -11.57 -2.41
CA GLN A 38 1.14 -11.16 -1.77
C GLN A 38 1.19 -9.71 -1.30
N ASP A 39 2.26 -9.31 -0.61
CA ASP A 39 2.46 -7.95 -0.12
C ASP A 39 2.63 -6.96 -1.28
N ALA A 40 3.33 -7.38 -2.35
CA ALA A 40 3.48 -6.60 -3.58
C ALA A 40 2.12 -6.36 -4.27
N THR A 41 1.28 -7.38 -4.33
CA THR A 41 -0.06 -7.27 -4.92
C THR A 41 -0.96 -6.34 -4.11
N LEU A 42 -0.89 -6.44 -2.78
CA LEU A 42 -1.66 -5.61 -1.86
C LEU A 42 -1.25 -4.13 -1.98
N ALA A 43 0.05 -3.85 -1.96
CA ALA A 43 0.59 -2.51 -2.15
C ALA A 43 0.19 -1.92 -3.52
N ARG A 44 0.23 -2.71 -4.60
CA ARG A 44 -0.17 -2.25 -5.94
C ARG A 44 -1.65 -1.87 -5.98
N ARG A 45 -2.52 -2.61 -5.30
CA ARG A 45 -3.95 -2.28 -5.18
C ARG A 45 -4.17 -0.93 -4.51
N VAL A 46 -3.47 -0.67 -3.41
CA VAL A 46 -3.55 0.62 -2.72
C VAL A 46 -3.06 1.76 -3.64
N LEU A 47 -1.87 1.63 -4.23
CA LEU A 47 -1.32 2.66 -5.13
C LEU A 47 -2.22 2.91 -6.34
N TYR A 48 -2.81 1.86 -6.91
CA TYR A 48 -3.77 1.98 -8.00
C TYR A 48 -5.07 2.67 -7.56
N GLY A 49 -5.57 2.35 -6.37
CA GLY A 49 -6.71 3.01 -5.75
C GLY A 49 -6.48 4.50 -5.55
N VAL A 50 -5.29 4.89 -5.07
CA VAL A 50 -4.90 6.31 -4.94
C VAL A 50 -4.86 7.00 -6.31
N ARG A 51 -4.24 6.38 -7.31
CA ARG A 51 -4.15 6.93 -8.67
C ARG A 51 -5.51 7.11 -9.34
N ARG A 52 -6.49 6.25 -9.02
CA ARG A 52 -7.87 6.32 -9.52
C ARG A 52 -8.76 7.28 -8.72
N GLY A 53 -8.26 7.87 -7.62
CA GLY A 53 -9.06 8.68 -6.70
C GLY A 53 -10.07 7.88 -5.87
N ILE A 54 -9.90 6.56 -5.79
CA ILE A 54 -10.74 5.66 -4.97
C ILE A 54 -10.25 5.68 -3.51
N VAL A 55 -8.94 5.76 -3.32
CA VAL A 55 -8.30 5.89 -2.00
C VAL A 55 -7.80 7.33 -1.90
N SER A 56 -8.24 8.06 -0.87
CA SER A 56 -7.79 9.42 -0.63
C SER A 56 -6.40 9.43 0.00
N LEU A 57 -5.51 10.25 -0.54
CA LEU A 57 -4.20 10.53 0.04
C LEU A 57 -4.33 11.70 1.02
N VAL A 58 -4.05 11.46 2.29
CA VAL A 58 -4.13 12.46 3.38
C VAL A 58 -2.78 12.80 3.98
#